data_AF-A0A8B6XQW8-F1
#
_entry.id   AF-A0A8B6XQW8-F1
#
_cell.length_a   1.000
_cell.length_b   1.000
_cell.length_c   1.000
_cell.angle_alpha   90.00
_cell.angle_beta   90.00
_cell.angle_gamma   90.00
#
_symmetry.space_group_name_H-M   'P 1'
#
loop_
_entity.id
_entity.type
_entity.pdbx_description
1 polymer ?
#
loop_
_entity_poly.entity_id
_entity_poly.type
_entity_poly.pdbx_seq_one_letter_code
_entity_poly.pdbx_strand_id
1 'polypeptide(L)'
;MWKLLFATFVVICHAKSENFSFMKEDMEKLEQELKNVNLKEAAKKSLKDMTTDELVEELKKEIGFTKKSIEDNFKINVDDIDLKKSESLEDAMWANTLSLMDKELADSTLKRNVDGQKCEDLVDCNPYKKFCDTAEYKPILTKRCPKFCGYCHAGTTIVEEVECKDNPSAQCKALEKNCFKDPRVPKFCPKTCGMCRAEAPPKCSQSEFGCCWDKETTKLDVEGKNCPECENVYNSACQMFKAECNSLLEPGVFMRKNCPKTCDLCSDECKDSAKQSFYCAFWKNELKWCESKKDIMKHYCPKTCNFC
;
A
#
# COMPACT_ATOMS: atom_id res chain seq x y z
N MET A 1 42.65 3.58 33.70
CA MET A 1 41.28 3.16 33.34
C MET A 1 40.24 4.28 33.48
N TRP A 2 40.24 5.09 34.55
CA TRP A 2 39.27 6.20 34.71
C TRP A 2 39.35 7.35 33.69
N LYS A 3 40.54 7.66 33.16
CA LYS A 3 40.69 8.73 32.16
C LYS A 3 40.04 8.43 30.80
N LEU A 4 39.86 7.15 30.46
CA LEU A 4 39.18 6.72 29.21
C LEU A 4 37.65 6.75 29.31
N LEU A 5 37.10 6.57 30.52
CA LEU A 5 35.66 6.66 30.77
C LEU A 5 35.17 8.12 30.80
N PHE A 6 35.99 9.06 31.25
CA PHE A 6 35.63 10.48 31.23
C PHE A 6 35.61 11.06 29.80
N ALA A 7 36.53 10.62 28.92
CA ALA A 7 36.58 11.09 27.55
C ALA A 7 35.36 10.65 26.71
N THR A 8 34.81 9.46 26.97
CA THR A 8 33.62 8.95 26.27
C THR A 8 32.33 9.61 26.75
N PHE A 9 32.24 10.00 28.03
CA PHE A 9 31.05 10.68 28.56
C PHE A 9 30.90 12.13 28.02
N VAL A 10 32.01 12.83 27.79
CA VAL A 10 31.98 14.20 27.23
C VAL A 10 31.49 14.23 25.78
N VAL A 11 31.84 13.22 24.97
CA VAL A 11 31.40 13.12 23.57
C VAL A 11 29.89 12.89 23.46
N ILE A 12 29.29 12.09 24.36
CA ILE A 12 27.85 11.83 24.37
C ILE A 12 27.05 13.08 24.78
N CYS A 13 27.60 13.94 25.65
CA CYS A 13 26.95 15.20 26.03
C CYS A 13 26.98 16.26 24.91
N HIS A 14 28.01 16.28 24.06
CA HIS A 14 28.05 17.22 22.92
C HIS A 14 27.04 16.86 21.82
N ALA A 15 26.82 15.58 21.53
CA ALA A 15 25.85 15.14 20.51
C ALA A 15 24.39 15.47 20.86
N LYS A 16 24.07 15.78 22.13
CA LYS A 16 22.71 16.16 22.56
C LYS A 16 22.43 17.66 22.42
N SER A 17 23.44 18.48 22.15
CA SER A 17 23.32 19.93 21.99
C SER A 17 22.88 20.36 20.59
N GLU A 18 23.11 19.53 19.56
CA GLU A 18 22.86 19.90 18.15
C GLU A 18 21.40 19.67 17.71
N ASN A 19 20.61 18.89 18.45
CA ASN A 19 19.18 18.69 18.16
C ASN A 19 18.26 19.76 18.77
N PHE A 20 18.79 20.68 19.59
CA PHE A 20 17.98 21.73 20.20
C PHE A 20 17.85 22.98 19.32
N SER A 21 18.77 23.21 18.37
CA SER A 21 18.67 24.31 17.40
C SER A 21 17.55 24.08 16.39
N PHE A 22 17.35 22.83 15.94
CA PHE A 22 16.32 22.47 14.95
C PHE A 22 14.90 22.77 15.44
N MET A 23 14.58 22.47 16.71
CA MET A 23 13.24 22.77 17.26
C MET A 23 12.98 24.27 17.43
N LYS A 24 14.02 25.12 17.47
CA LYS A 24 13.84 26.57 17.63
C LYS A 24 13.37 27.23 16.32
N GLU A 25 13.91 26.80 15.18
CA GLU A 25 13.51 27.30 13.86
C GLU A 25 12.06 26.94 13.53
N ASP A 26 11.64 25.71 13.84
CA ASP A 26 10.25 25.28 13.62
C ASP A 26 9.25 26.05 14.49
N MET A 27 9.65 26.41 15.71
CA MET A 27 8.79 27.16 16.63
C MET A 27 8.64 28.64 16.21
N GLU A 28 9.70 29.27 15.70
CA GLU A 28 9.65 30.63 15.15
C GLU A 28 8.79 30.68 13.87
N LYS A 29 8.88 29.66 13.01
CA LYS A 29 8.05 29.54 11.80
C LYS A 29 6.56 29.43 12.13
N LEU A 30 6.21 28.60 13.13
CA LEU A 30 4.83 28.47 13.62
C LEU A 30 4.28 29.79 14.19
N GLU A 31 5.10 30.55 14.92
CA GLU A 31 4.68 31.84 15.46
C GLU A 31 4.42 32.87 14.34
N GLN A 32 5.21 32.82 13.27
CA GLN A 32 5.05 33.68 12.10
C GLN A 32 3.80 33.33 11.29
N GLU A 33 3.49 32.04 11.14
CA GLU A 33 2.25 31.56 10.51
C GLU A 33 1.01 31.98 11.32
N LEU A 34 1.07 31.91 12.66
CA LEU A 34 -0.03 32.35 13.53
C LEU A 34 -0.31 33.86 13.42
N LYS A 35 0.75 34.69 13.30
CA LYS A 35 0.62 36.14 13.05
C LYS A 35 -0.05 36.43 11.70
N ASN A 36 0.23 35.64 10.67
CA ASN A 36 -0.39 35.78 9.35
C ASN A 36 -1.88 35.39 9.33
N VAL A 37 -2.30 34.43 10.16
CA VAL A 37 -3.72 34.06 10.30
C VAL A 37 -4.53 35.18 10.97
N ASN A 38 -4.00 35.79 12.03
CA ASN A 38 -4.66 36.92 12.70
C ASN A 38 -4.83 38.15 11.80
N LEU A 39 -3.88 38.41 10.90
CA LEU A 39 -4.00 39.46 9.88
C LEU A 39 -5.11 39.15 8.86
N LYS A 40 -5.28 37.87 8.47
CA LYS A 40 -6.37 37.44 7.57
C LYS A 40 -7.74 37.52 8.24
N GLU A 41 -7.84 37.28 9.55
CA GLU A 41 -9.10 37.47 10.28
C GLU A 41 -9.45 38.96 10.46
N ALA A 42 -8.46 39.82 10.64
CA ALA A 42 -8.66 41.28 10.64
C ALA A 42 -9.15 41.78 9.27
N ALA A 43 -8.59 41.26 8.17
CA ALA A 43 -9.05 41.57 6.81
C ALA A 43 -10.48 41.06 6.54
N LYS A 44 -10.85 39.87 7.04
CA LYS A 44 -12.23 39.34 6.95
C LYS A 44 -13.25 40.16 7.74
N LYS A 45 -12.84 40.83 8.81
CA LYS A 45 -13.74 41.70 9.59
C LYS A 45 -14.09 42.99 8.85
N SER A 46 -13.24 43.45 7.94
CA SER A 46 -13.49 44.62 7.08
C SER A 46 -14.37 44.31 5.85
N LEU A 47 -14.60 43.04 5.54
CA LEU A 47 -15.39 42.59 4.38
C LEU A 47 -16.90 42.52 4.63
N LYS A 48 -17.37 42.71 5.88
CA LYS A 48 -18.80 42.70 6.19
C LYS A 48 -19.55 43.97 5.81
N ASP A 49 -18.82 45.04 5.45
CA ASP A 49 -19.39 46.34 5.11
C ASP A 49 -19.18 46.73 3.63
N MET A 50 -18.56 45.86 2.81
CA MET A 50 -18.38 46.12 1.38
C MET A 50 -19.59 45.68 0.58
N THR A 51 -19.99 46.52 -0.38
CA THR A 51 -21.06 46.19 -1.31
C THR A 51 -20.57 45.21 -2.39
N THR A 52 -21.49 44.44 -2.96
CA THR A 52 -21.18 43.42 -3.97
C THR A 52 -20.46 43.99 -5.20
N ASP A 53 -20.73 45.26 -5.54
CA ASP A 53 -20.16 45.92 -6.71
C ASP A 53 -18.69 46.33 -6.48
N GLU A 54 -18.32 46.73 -5.26
CA GLU A 54 -16.93 47.04 -4.89
C GLU A 54 -16.06 45.77 -4.92
N LEU A 55 -16.62 44.63 -4.50
CA LEU A 55 -15.92 43.33 -4.53
C LEU A 55 -15.60 42.88 -5.97
N VAL A 56 -16.49 43.18 -6.92
CA VAL A 56 -16.34 42.80 -8.33
C VAL A 56 -15.26 43.64 -9.03
N GLU A 57 -15.12 44.93 -8.69
CA GLU A 57 -14.06 45.78 -9.26
C GLU A 57 -12.66 45.44 -8.73
N GLU A 58 -12.54 45.02 -7.47
CA GLU A 58 -11.28 44.53 -6.89
C GLU A 58 -10.80 43.24 -7.59
N LEU A 59 -11.71 42.30 -7.84
CA LEU A 59 -11.45 41.04 -8.54
C LEU A 59 -10.99 41.23 -9.99
N LYS A 60 -11.54 42.24 -10.70
CA LYS A 60 -11.11 42.55 -12.08
C LYS A 60 -9.67 43.06 -12.14
N LYS A 61 -9.19 43.78 -11.11
CA LYS A 61 -7.81 44.28 -11.06
C LYS A 61 -6.78 43.16 -10.94
N GLU A 62 -7.07 42.10 -10.18
CA GLU A 62 -6.13 40.98 -10.01
C GLU A 62 -6.05 40.09 -11.27
N ILE A 63 -7.17 39.87 -11.96
CA ILE A 63 -7.21 39.04 -13.17
C ILE A 63 -6.57 39.74 -14.38
N GLY A 64 -6.60 41.08 -14.44
CA GLY A 64 -5.98 41.85 -15.52
C GLY A 64 -4.45 41.70 -15.60
N PHE A 65 -3.77 41.39 -14.49
CA PHE A 65 -2.31 41.29 -14.44
C PHE A 65 -1.76 39.98 -15.01
N THR A 66 -2.55 38.90 -15.05
CA THR A 66 -2.04 37.56 -15.38
C THR A 66 -1.97 37.29 -16.89
N LYS A 67 -2.79 37.95 -17.70
CA LYS A 67 -2.88 37.67 -19.15
C LYS A 67 -1.64 38.13 -19.93
N LYS A 68 -1.05 39.26 -19.54
CA LYS A 68 0.10 39.86 -20.24
C LYS A 68 1.39 39.07 -20.05
N SER A 69 1.57 38.40 -18.90
CA SER A 69 2.79 37.66 -18.59
C SER A 69 2.88 36.28 -19.25
N ILE A 70 1.76 35.77 -19.79
CA ILE A 70 1.69 34.44 -20.41
C ILE A 70 2.00 34.53 -21.92
N GLU A 71 1.60 35.62 -22.59
CA GLU A 71 1.82 35.80 -24.03
C GLU A 71 3.30 36.02 -24.40
N ASP A 72 4.08 36.62 -23.50
CA ASP A 72 5.52 36.88 -23.75
C ASP A 72 6.41 35.63 -23.60
N ASN A 73 5.92 34.56 -22.99
CA ASN A 73 6.72 33.35 -22.70
C ASN A 73 6.61 32.24 -23.76
N PHE A 74 5.72 32.34 -24.75
CA PHE A 74 5.41 31.22 -25.67
C PHE A 74 6.04 31.32 -27.06
N LYS A 75 7.04 32.18 -27.25
CA LYS A 75 7.70 32.38 -28.55
C LYS A 75 9.12 31.79 -28.53
N ILE A 76 9.24 30.47 -28.78
CA ILE A 76 10.53 29.79 -28.99
C ILE A 76 10.58 29.25 -30.43
N ASN A 77 11.71 29.51 -31.10
CA ASN A 77 12.04 29.19 -32.49
C ASN A 77 12.15 27.68 -32.75
N VAL A 78 11.67 27.23 -33.92
CA VAL A 78 11.53 25.82 -34.32
C VAL A 78 12.66 25.34 -35.26
N ASP A 79 13.65 26.18 -35.57
CA ASP A 79 14.54 25.91 -36.72
C ASP A 79 15.83 25.11 -36.42
N ASP A 80 16.07 24.62 -35.19
CA ASP A 80 17.35 24.00 -34.79
C ASP A 80 17.30 22.49 -34.45
N ILE A 81 16.47 21.67 -35.11
CA ILE A 81 16.47 20.22 -34.87
C ILE A 81 17.36 19.48 -35.89
N ASP A 82 18.62 19.29 -35.48
CA ASP A 82 19.71 18.61 -36.20
C ASP A 82 19.54 17.06 -36.25
N LEU A 83 20.03 16.45 -37.33
CA LEU A 83 19.73 15.09 -37.82
C LEU A 83 20.47 13.93 -37.10
N LYS A 84 21.14 14.18 -35.97
CA LYS A 84 21.80 13.14 -35.14
C LYS A 84 20.86 12.39 -34.19
N LYS A 85 19.55 12.60 -34.32
CA LYS A 85 18.54 12.13 -33.37
C LYS A 85 17.99 10.72 -33.67
N SER A 86 18.47 10.01 -34.70
CA SER A 86 17.85 8.75 -35.16
C SER A 86 18.03 7.56 -34.20
N GLU A 87 19.20 7.39 -33.56
CA GLU A 87 19.38 6.34 -32.53
C GLU A 87 18.54 6.64 -31.27
N SER A 88 18.45 7.91 -30.86
CA SER A 88 17.55 8.36 -29.79
C SER A 88 16.07 8.23 -30.17
N LEU A 89 15.74 8.28 -31.47
CA LEU A 89 14.38 8.17 -31.96
C LEU A 89 13.89 6.73 -31.90
N GLU A 90 14.74 5.74 -32.19
CA GLU A 90 14.37 4.34 -32.03
C GLU A 90 14.06 4.03 -30.56
N ASP A 91 14.91 4.42 -29.61
CA ASP A 91 14.67 4.22 -28.18
C ASP A 91 13.41 4.93 -27.68
N ALA A 92 13.14 6.15 -28.16
CA ALA A 92 11.92 6.89 -27.84
C ALA A 92 10.66 6.27 -28.47
N MET A 93 10.78 5.70 -29.67
CA MET A 93 9.69 5.01 -30.36
C MET A 93 9.37 3.68 -29.68
N TRP A 94 10.39 2.98 -29.16
CA TRP A 94 10.23 1.78 -28.34
C TRP A 94 9.52 2.06 -27.01
N ALA A 95 9.88 3.13 -26.30
CA ALA A 95 9.20 3.54 -25.07
C ALA A 95 7.70 3.83 -25.28
N ASN A 96 7.35 4.47 -26.40
CA ASN A 96 5.96 4.73 -26.78
C ASN A 96 5.20 3.44 -27.18
N THR A 97 5.87 2.51 -27.87
CA THR A 97 5.28 1.21 -28.25
C THR A 97 5.03 0.32 -27.03
N LEU A 98 5.93 0.34 -26.05
CA LEU A 98 5.75 -0.31 -24.74
C LEU A 98 4.53 0.22 -23.99
N SER A 99 4.35 1.54 -23.96
CA SER A 99 3.21 2.19 -23.29
C SER A 99 1.86 1.81 -23.93
N LEU A 100 1.83 1.59 -25.24
CA LEU A 100 0.65 1.11 -25.96
C LEU A 100 0.37 -0.37 -25.66
N MET A 101 1.41 -1.18 -25.54
CA MET A 101 1.29 -2.60 -25.19
C MET A 101 0.80 -2.82 -23.76
N ASP A 102 1.15 -1.96 -22.79
CA ASP A 102 0.64 -2.02 -21.41
C ASP A 102 -0.87 -1.74 -21.33
N LYS A 103 -1.42 -0.93 -22.27
CA LYS A 103 -2.85 -0.64 -22.33
C LYS A 103 -3.71 -1.84 -22.78
N GLU A 104 -3.17 -2.72 -23.62
CA GLU A 104 -3.87 -3.96 -24.01
C GLU A 104 -3.86 -5.04 -22.91
N LEU A 105 -2.94 -4.96 -21.94
CA LEU A 105 -2.84 -5.94 -20.84
C LEU A 105 -3.96 -5.77 -19.79
N ALA A 106 -4.50 -4.55 -19.66
CA ALA A 106 -5.60 -4.27 -18.76
C ALA A 106 -6.93 -4.92 -19.20
N ASP A 107 -7.07 -5.30 -20.48
CA ASP A 107 -8.35 -5.78 -21.03
C ASP A 107 -8.40 -7.30 -21.24
N SER A 108 -7.25 -8.00 -21.33
CA SER A 108 -7.22 -9.44 -21.66
C SER A 108 -6.86 -10.40 -20.51
N THR A 109 -6.42 -9.93 -19.34
CA THR A 109 -5.93 -10.81 -18.25
C THR A 109 -6.97 -11.20 -17.20
N LEU A 110 -8.25 -11.25 -17.59
CA LEU A 110 -9.34 -11.80 -16.77
C LEU A 110 -9.93 -13.04 -17.43
N LYS A 111 -9.07 -14.04 -17.68
CA LYS A 111 -9.37 -15.47 -17.84
C LYS A 111 -8.08 -16.22 -18.19
N ARG A 112 -7.38 -16.77 -17.20
CA ARG A 112 -6.77 -18.12 -17.26
C ARG A 112 -6.23 -18.52 -15.88
N ASN A 113 -6.32 -19.82 -15.62
CA ASN A 113 -6.43 -20.44 -14.31
C ASN A 113 -5.10 -20.61 -13.53
N VAL A 114 -5.30 -20.83 -12.23
CA VAL A 114 -4.34 -21.09 -11.14
C VAL A 114 -3.74 -22.50 -11.16
N ASP A 115 -3.81 -23.24 -12.26
CA ASP A 115 -3.21 -24.59 -12.32
C ASP A 115 -2.19 -24.68 -13.46
N GLY A 116 -0.90 -24.71 -13.10
CA GLY A 116 0.19 -25.12 -13.98
C GLY A 116 0.34 -24.29 -15.26
N GLN A 117 0.47 -22.96 -15.14
CA GLN A 117 0.66 -22.10 -16.31
C GLN A 117 1.97 -22.48 -17.03
N LYS A 118 1.80 -23.12 -18.19
CA LYS A 118 2.88 -23.58 -19.06
C LYS A 118 3.72 -22.36 -19.47
N CYS A 119 5.03 -22.42 -19.20
CA CYS A 119 5.92 -21.30 -19.48
C CYS A 119 6.13 -21.17 -20.99
N GLU A 120 5.40 -20.27 -21.62
CA GLU A 120 5.37 -20.03 -23.06
C GLU A 120 5.41 -18.53 -23.33
N ASP A 121 5.99 -18.15 -24.46
CA ASP A 121 6.03 -16.76 -24.90
C ASP A 121 4.69 -16.37 -25.50
N LEU A 122 4.20 -15.18 -25.13
CA LEU A 122 2.90 -14.66 -25.55
C LEU A 122 2.97 -13.90 -26.88
N VAL A 123 4.18 -13.51 -27.31
CA VAL A 123 4.45 -12.73 -28.53
C VAL A 123 5.74 -13.21 -29.20
N ASP A 124 6.01 -12.76 -30.43
CA ASP A 124 7.33 -12.97 -31.04
C ASP A 124 8.40 -12.19 -30.29
N CYS A 125 9.25 -12.92 -29.58
CA CYS A 125 10.23 -12.34 -28.68
C CYS A 125 11.59 -12.03 -29.34
N ASN A 126 11.77 -12.41 -30.61
CA ASN A 126 13.03 -12.21 -31.34
C ASN A 126 13.55 -10.75 -31.32
N PRO A 127 12.70 -9.71 -31.49
CA PRO A 127 13.16 -8.32 -31.42
C PRO A 127 13.69 -7.93 -30.04
N TYR A 128 13.29 -8.64 -28.98
CA TYR A 128 13.54 -8.24 -27.59
C TYR A 128 14.75 -8.91 -26.95
N LYS A 129 15.49 -9.71 -27.72
CA LYS A 129 16.64 -10.48 -27.22
C LYS A 129 17.66 -9.64 -26.45
N LYS A 130 17.94 -8.43 -26.93
CA LYS A 130 18.91 -7.52 -26.31
C LYS A 130 18.47 -6.92 -24.97
N PHE A 131 17.16 -7.01 -24.66
CA PHE A 131 16.57 -6.41 -23.47
C PHE A 131 16.33 -7.41 -22.33
N CYS A 132 16.58 -8.71 -22.54
CA CYS A 132 16.43 -9.75 -21.52
C CYS A 132 17.36 -9.53 -20.30
N ASP A 133 18.43 -8.76 -20.43
CA ASP A 133 19.34 -8.45 -19.30
C ASP A 133 19.14 -7.05 -18.73
N THR A 134 18.26 -6.24 -19.32
CA THR A 134 18.02 -4.87 -18.88
C THR A 134 16.98 -4.83 -17.76
N ALA A 135 17.35 -4.29 -16.60
CA ALA A 135 16.48 -4.25 -15.41
C ALA A 135 15.13 -3.56 -15.66
N GLU A 136 15.10 -2.54 -16.53
CA GLU A 136 13.90 -1.81 -16.92
C GLU A 136 12.89 -2.68 -17.68
N TYR A 137 13.36 -3.57 -18.56
CA TYR A 137 12.52 -4.40 -19.42
C TYR A 137 12.19 -5.77 -18.81
N LYS A 138 12.94 -6.18 -17.80
CA LYS A 138 12.75 -7.43 -17.06
C LYS A 138 11.30 -7.70 -16.64
N PRO A 139 10.54 -6.79 -16.01
CA PRO A 139 9.16 -7.08 -15.58
C PRO A 139 8.22 -7.36 -16.76
N ILE A 140 8.42 -6.72 -17.90
CA ILE A 140 7.59 -6.90 -19.10
C ILE A 140 7.95 -8.21 -19.80
N LEU A 141 9.25 -8.49 -19.94
CA LEU A 141 9.75 -9.70 -20.60
C LEU A 141 9.55 -10.96 -19.74
N THR A 142 9.50 -10.83 -18.41
CA THR A 142 9.08 -11.93 -17.49
C THR A 142 7.62 -12.32 -17.73
N LYS A 143 6.75 -11.39 -18.14
CA LYS A 143 5.34 -11.69 -18.41
C LYS A 143 5.09 -12.18 -19.83
N ARG A 144 5.75 -11.58 -20.82
CA ARG A 144 5.46 -11.80 -22.25
C ARG A 144 6.41 -12.76 -22.95
N CYS A 145 7.66 -12.80 -22.51
CA CYS A 145 8.74 -13.58 -23.12
C CYS A 145 9.48 -14.44 -22.09
N PRO A 146 8.80 -15.09 -21.12
CA PRO A 146 9.49 -15.76 -20.02
C PRO A 146 10.34 -16.93 -20.50
N LYS A 147 9.94 -17.59 -21.59
CA LYS A 147 10.69 -18.72 -22.15
C LYS A 147 11.84 -18.24 -23.00
N PHE A 148 11.61 -17.24 -23.83
CA PHE A 148 12.62 -16.66 -24.69
C PHE A 148 13.77 -16.00 -23.90
N CYS A 149 13.46 -15.26 -22.83
CA CYS A 149 14.45 -14.64 -21.96
C CYS A 149 14.97 -15.55 -20.83
N GLY A 150 14.55 -16.83 -20.78
CA GLY A 150 15.02 -17.78 -19.78
C GLY A 150 14.53 -17.51 -18.34
N TYR A 151 13.47 -16.72 -18.18
CA TYR A 151 12.85 -16.42 -16.88
C TYR A 151 11.88 -17.49 -16.39
N CYS A 152 11.66 -18.56 -17.16
CA CYS A 152 10.96 -19.75 -16.70
C CYS A 152 11.73 -20.37 -15.52
N HIS A 153 11.46 -19.94 -14.30
CA HIS A 153 11.89 -20.64 -13.11
C HIS A 153 10.80 -21.61 -12.72
N ALA A 154 11.16 -22.87 -12.52
CA ALA A 154 10.25 -23.92 -12.11
C ALA A 154 9.69 -23.58 -10.72
N GLY A 155 8.49 -22.99 -10.66
CA GLY A 155 7.60 -23.11 -9.51
C GLY A 155 7.68 -22.07 -8.39
N THR A 156 8.31 -20.91 -8.56
CA THR A 156 8.19 -19.85 -7.53
C THR A 156 6.91 -19.04 -7.74
N THR A 157 5.82 -19.45 -7.10
CA THR A 157 4.63 -18.62 -6.93
C THR A 157 4.99 -17.41 -6.07
N ILE A 158 5.31 -16.29 -6.71
CA ILE A 158 5.33 -14.99 -6.04
C ILE A 158 3.85 -14.65 -5.79
N VAL A 159 3.35 -14.96 -4.60
CA VAL A 159 2.08 -14.44 -4.13
C VAL A 159 2.37 -12.99 -3.74
N GLU A 160 2.24 -12.08 -4.70
CA GLU A 160 2.25 -10.65 -4.43
C GLU A 160 1.07 -10.36 -3.48
N GLU A 161 1.37 -9.90 -2.26
CA GLU A 161 0.35 -9.53 -1.27
C GLU A 161 -0.53 -8.45 -1.90
N VAL A 162 -1.79 -8.78 -2.15
CA VAL A 162 -2.76 -7.85 -2.72
C VAL A 162 -3.18 -6.90 -1.60
N GLU A 163 -2.35 -5.88 -1.33
CA GLU A 163 -2.70 -4.82 -0.40
C GLU A 163 -3.95 -4.08 -0.92
N CYS A 164 -5.00 -4.03 -0.09
CA CYS A 164 -6.17 -3.24 -0.42
C CYS A 164 -5.88 -1.75 -0.29
N LYS A 165 -5.48 -1.15 -1.42
CA LYS A 165 -5.16 0.27 -1.55
C LYS A 165 -6.18 0.97 -2.42
N ASP A 166 -6.44 2.22 -2.08
CA ASP A 166 -7.14 3.13 -2.97
C ASP A 166 -6.23 3.45 -4.17
N ASN A 167 -6.81 3.62 -5.35
CA ASN A 167 -6.09 4.05 -6.54
C ASN A 167 -5.58 5.48 -6.31
N PRO A 168 -4.26 5.71 -6.37
CA PRO A 168 -3.67 7.02 -6.06
C PRO A 168 -4.09 8.12 -7.04
N SER A 169 -4.52 7.78 -8.26
CA SER A 169 -5.03 8.71 -9.25
C SER A 169 -6.52 9.01 -9.08
N ALA A 170 -7.22 8.23 -8.27
CA ALA A 170 -8.62 8.50 -7.95
C ALA A 170 -8.70 9.51 -6.80
N GLN A 171 -9.54 10.54 -6.98
CA GLN A 171 -9.85 11.51 -5.93
C GLN A 171 -10.80 10.89 -4.89
N CYS A 172 -10.37 9.82 -4.24
CA CYS A 172 -11.21 9.00 -3.39
C CYS A 172 -11.86 9.79 -2.26
N LYS A 173 -11.14 10.79 -1.74
CA LYS A 173 -11.64 11.74 -0.75
C LYS A 173 -12.81 12.60 -1.24
N ALA A 174 -12.85 12.94 -2.53
CA ALA A 174 -13.96 13.69 -3.11
C ALA A 174 -15.16 12.79 -3.43
N LEU A 175 -14.89 11.50 -3.71
CA LEU A 175 -15.90 10.51 -4.11
C LEU A 175 -16.49 9.73 -2.95
N GLU A 176 -16.01 9.93 -1.73
CA GLU A 176 -16.42 9.22 -0.51
C GLU A 176 -17.95 9.20 -0.29
N LYS A 177 -18.63 10.33 -0.52
CA LYS A 177 -20.10 10.43 -0.37
C LYS A 177 -20.88 9.56 -1.37
N ASN A 178 -20.19 9.07 -2.39
CA ASN A 178 -20.74 8.24 -3.43
C ASN A 178 -20.39 6.76 -3.23
N CYS A 179 -19.76 6.35 -2.12
CA CYS A 179 -19.40 4.96 -1.86
C CYS A 179 -20.57 3.97 -1.91
N PHE A 180 -21.76 4.38 -1.46
CA PHE A 180 -22.98 3.58 -1.53
C PHE A 180 -23.94 4.01 -2.64
N LYS A 181 -23.66 5.13 -3.31
CA LYS A 181 -24.51 5.72 -4.35
C LYS A 181 -24.02 5.40 -5.75
N ASP A 182 -22.70 5.34 -5.90
CA ASP A 182 -22.00 5.02 -7.13
C ASP A 182 -21.15 3.76 -6.91
N PRO A 183 -21.55 2.62 -7.49
CA PRO A 183 -20.86 1.34 -7.30
C PRO A 183 -19.43 1.33 -7.87
N ARG A 184 -19.00 2.39 -8.57
CA ARG A 184 -17.63 2.54 -9.07
C ARG A 184 -16.65 2.99 -7.99
N VAL A 185 -17.10 3.80 -7.02
CA VAL A 185 -16.19 4.35 -6.00
C VAL A 185 -15.57 3.25 -5.14
N PRO A 186 -16.30 2.21 -4.70
CA PRO A 186 -15.68 1.11 -3.97
C PRO A 186 -14.72 0.23 -4.77
N LYS A 187 -14.68 0.36 -6.11
CA LYS A 187 -13.71 -0.36 -6.98
C LYS A 187 -12.38 0.38 -7.09
N PHE A 188 -12.40 1.71 -7.15
CA PHE A 188 -11.21 2.54 -7.23
C PHE A 188 -10.73 2.99 -5.85
N CYS A 189 -11.66 3.04 -4.91
CA CYS A 189 -11.42 3.45 -3.56
C CYS A 189 -11.97 2.40 -2.59
N PRO A 190 -11.56 1.11 -2.72
CA PRO A 190 -12.05 0.05 -1.84
C PRO A 190 -11.69 0.31 -0.38
N LYS A 191 -10.62 1.05 -0.11
CA LYS A 191 -10.22 1.49 1.22
C LYS A 191 -11.02 2.72 1.65
N THR A 192 -11.26 3.71 0.78
CA THR A 192 -12.09 4.87 1.13
C THR A 192 -13.58 4.52 1.26
N CYS A 193 -14.06 3.52 0.53
CA CYS A 193 -15.46 3.06 0.58
C CYS A 193 -15.69 1.84 1.46
N GLY A 194 -14.66 1.40 2.18
CA GLY A 194 -14.81 0.29 3.12
C GLY A 194 -15.24 -1.03 2.47
N MET A 195 -14.76 -1.32 1.25
CA MET A 195 -15.08 -2.53 0.48
C MET A 195 -13.87 -3.42 0.17
N CYS A 196 -12.76 -3.27 0.88
CA CYS A 196 -11.67 -4.24 0.85
C CYS A 196 -12.20 -5.65 1.13
N ARG A 197 -12.07 -6.57 0.16
CA ARG A 197 -12.39 -7.98 0.37
C ARG A 197 -11.38 -8.56 1.36
N ALA A 198 -11.88 -9.30 2.34
CA ALA A 198 -11.03 -10.17 3.14
C ALA A 198 -10.22 -11.08 2.21
N GLU A 199 -8.96 -11.31 2.55
CA GLU A 199 -8.15 -12.35 1.93
C GLU A 199 -8.94 -13.65 1.90
N ALA A 200 -8.81 -14.42 0.82
CA ALA A 200 -9.47 -15.72 0.75
C ALA A 200 -8.95 -16.56 1.91
N PRO A 201 -9.83 -17.17 2.72
CA PRO A 201 -9.40 -17.99 3.82
C PRO A 201 -8.55 -19.15 3.25
N PRO A 202 -7.49 -19.57 3.96
CA PRO A 202 -6.67 -20.70 3.53
C PRO A 202 -7.54 -21.96 3.43
N LYS A 203 -7.16 -22.89 2.55
CA LYS A 203 -7.91 -24.12 2.25
C LYS A 203 -8.29 -24.92 3.51
N CYS A 204 -7.42 -24.92 4.52
CA CYS A 204 -7.67 -25.57 5.80
C CYS A 204 -8.97 -25.09 6.48
N SER A 205 -9.37 -23.83 6.27
CA SER A 205 -10.57 -23.24 6.89
C SER A 205 -11.87 -23.83 6.37
N GLN A 206 -11.83 -24.42 5.18
CA GLN A 206 -12.96 -25.09 4.55
C GLN A 206 -13.04 -26.56 4.94
N SER A 207 -12.02 -27.10 5.61
CA SER A 207 -12.05 -28.46 6.12
C SER A 207 -13.04 -28.59 7.27
N GLU A 208 -13.44 -29.83 7.56
CA GLU A 208 -14.36 -30.14 8.66
C GLU A 208 -13.85 -29.64 10.02
N PHE A 209 -12.55 -29.81 10.27
CA PHE A 209 -11.91 -29.49 11.56
C PHE A 209 -11.13 -28.16 11.56
N GLY A 210 -11.09 -27.46 10.42
CA GLY A 210 -10.45 -26.16 10.29
C GLY A 210 -8.93 -26.21 10.12
N CYS A 211 -8.27 -25.11 10.51
CA CYS A 211 -6.83 -24.99 10.48
C CYS A 211 -6.20 -25.30 11.84
N CYS A 212 -4.96 -25.73 11.83
CA CYS A 212 -4.09 -25.70 13.01
C CYS A 212 -3.80 -24.25 13.44
N TRP A 213 -3.13 -24.09 14.59
CA TRP A 213 -2.77 -22.78 15.15
C TRP A 213 -1.92 -21.91 14.20
N ASP A 214 -1.18 -22.54 13.28
CA ASP A 214 -0.36 -21.91 12.26
C ASP A 214 -1.16 -21.29 11.11
N LYS A 215 -2.48 -21.56 11.03
CA LYS A 215 -3.39 -21.12 9.97
C LYS A 215 -3.04 -21.60 8.56
N GLU A 216 -2.10 -22.52 8.43
CA GLU A 216 -1.62 -23.07 7.16
C GLU A 216 -1.95 -24.57 7.08
N THR A 217 -1.70 -25.30 8.17
CA THR A 217 -1.90 -26.75 8.22
C THR A 217 -3.38 -27.09 8.40
N THR A 218 -3.88 -28.03 7.61
CA THR A 218 -5.26 -28.53 7.74
C THR A 218 -5.35 -29.50 8.91
N LYS A 219 -6.31 -29.28 9.80
CA LYS A 219 -6.52 -30.15 10.97
C LYS A 219 -7.23 -31.44 10.53
N LEU A 220 -6.70 -32.60 10.88
CA LEU A 220 -7.25 -33.91 10.46
C LEU A 220 -8.30 -34.49 11.43
N ASP A 221 -8.28 -34.07 12.69
CA ASP A 221 -9.22 -34.48 13.73
C ASP A 221 -9.52 -33.33 14.70
N VAL A 222 -10.46 -33.52 15.63
CA VAL A 222 -10.86 -32.48 16.59
C VAL A 222 -9.71 -32.16 17.55
N GLU A 223 -8.84 -33.11 17.84
CA GLU A 223 -7.67 -32.94 18.71
C GLU A 223 -6.50 -32.23 18.02
N GLY A 224 -6.42 -32.27 16.69
CA GLY A 224 -5.32 -31.70 15.92
C GLY A 224 -4.04 -32.50 16.02
N LYS A 225 -4.10 -33.83 16.00
CA LYS A 225 -2.92 -34.70 16.17
C LYS A 225 -1.84 -34.47 15.10
N ASN A 226 -2.21 -33.95 13.94
CA ASN A 226 -1.29 -33.62 12.86
C ASN A 226 -0.80 -32.16 12.88
N CYS A 227 -1.28 -31.35 13.82
CA CYS A 227 -0.85 -29.97 13.92
C CYS A 227 0.62 -29.91 14.34
N PRO A 228 1.39 -28.94 13.81
CA PRO A 228 2.76 -28.76 14.24
C PRO A 228 2.80 -28.49 15.74
N GLU A 229 3.89 -28.90 16.38
CA GLU A 229 4.09 -28.61 17.79
C GLU A 229 4.12 -27.09 17.97
N CYS A 230 3.22 -26.57 18.81
CA CYS A 230 3.22 -25.15 19.08
C CYS A 230 4.38 -24.84 20.00
N GLU A 231 5.48 -24.33 19.46
CA GLU A 231 6.66 -23.92 20.22
C GLU A 231 7.19 -22.58 19.72
N ASN A 232 7.79 -21.81 20.63
CA ASN A 232 8.51 -20.60 20.26
C ASN A 232 9.87 -21.00 19.67
N VAL A 233 10.11 -20.63 18.41
CA VAL A 233 11.38 -20.88 17.73
C VAL A 233 12.50 -20.03 18.35
N TYR A 234 12.21 -18.77 18.72
CA TYR A 234 13.19 -17.80 19.21
C TYR A 234 12.86 -17.29 20.62
N ASN A 235 12.88 -18.16 21.64
CA ASN A 235 12.44 -17.87 23.01
C ASN A 235 12.82 -16.47 23.55
N SER A 236 14.09 -16.08 23.45
CA SER A 236 14.55 -14.77 23.94
C SER A 236 13.92 -13.59 23.19
N ALA A 237 13.86 -13.67 21.85
CA ALA A 237 13.21 -12.64 21.04
C ALA A 237 11.70 -12.60 21.30
N CYS A 238 11.08 -13.78 21.45
CA CYS A 238 9.65 -13.88 21.75
C CYS A 238 9.28 -13.16 23.06
N GLN A 239 10.09 -13.29 24.11
CA GLN A 239 9.83 -12.56 25.36
C GLN A 239 10.05 -11.06 25.20
N MET A 240 11.11 -10.65 24.51
CA MET A 240 11.45 -9.25 24.30
C MET A 240 10.37 -8.50 23.49
N PHE A 241 9.82 -9.14 22.45
CA PHE A 241 8.87 -8.53 21.53
C PHE A 241 7.42 -9.00 21.74
N LYS A 242 7.09 -9.53 22.92
CA LYS A 242 5.73 -10.04 23.24
C LYS A 242 4.63 -9.01 22.95
N ALA A 243 4.89 -7.73 23.14
CA ALA A 243 3.94 -6.65 22.86
C ALA A 243 3.54 -6.56 21.37
N GLU A 244 4.41 -7.00 20.45
CA GLU A 244 4.18 -6.94 19.00
C GLU A 244 3.26 -8.04 18.47
N CYS A 245 2.83 -9.01 19.29
CA CYS A 245 1.96 -10.10 18.84
C CYS A 245 0.66 -9.64 18.14
N ASN A 246 0.16 -8.45 18.49
CA ASN A 246 -1.03 -7.84 17.87
C ASN A 246 -0.70 -6.83 16.75
N SER A 247 0.57 -6.57 16.47
CA SER A 247 1.01 -5.64 15.43
C SER A 247 0.63 -6.17 14.05
N LEU A 248 0.09 -5.29 13.21
CA LEU A 248 -0.24 -5.60 11.81
C LEU A 248 0.98 -5.53 10.89
N LEU A 249 2.09 -4.97 11.40
CA LEU A 249 3.34 -4.79 10.69
C LEU A 249 4.18 -6.08 10.74
N GLU A 250 5.28 -6.07 9.97
CA GLU A 250 6.25 -7.16 9.90
C GLU A 250 6.67 -7.75 11.25
N PRO A 251 6.94 -6.96 12.31
CA PRO A 251 7.29 -7.52 13.63
C PRO A 251 6.18 -8.42 14.19
N GLY A 252 4.91 -8.04 14.04
CA GLY A 252 3.81 -8.87 14.52
C GLY A 252 3.58 -10.11 13.67
N VAL A 253 3.79 -10.02 12.35
CA VAL A 253 3.77 -11.20 11.46
C VAL A 253 4.87 -12.19 11.87
N PHE A 254 6.09 -11.69 12.10
CA PHE A 254 7.21 -12.47 12.60
C PHE A 254 6.88 -13.14 13.93
N MET A 255 6.32 -12.39 14.89
CA MET A 255 5.98 -12.89 16.22
C MET A 255 4.91 -13.98 16.16
N ARG A 256 3.84 -13.81 15.39
CA ARG A 256 2.80 -14.85 15.27
C ARG A 256 3.30 -16.12 14.60
N LYS A 257 4.22 -15.99 13.65
CA LYS A 257 4.81 -17.13 12.95
C LYS A 257 5.81 -17.91 13.80
N ASN A 258 6.65 -17.21 14.57
CA ASN A 258 7.80 -17.82 15.26
C ASN A 258 7.64 -17.91 16.78
N CYS A 259 6.66 -17.23 17.36
CA CYS A 259 6.44 -17.14 18.80
C CYS A 259 5.00 -17.48 19.21
N PRO A 260 4.43 -18.60 18.73
CA PRO A 260 3.01 -18.88 18.86
C PRO A 260 2.57 -19.13 20.32
N LYS A 261 3.42 -19.73 21.18
CA LYS A 261 3.14 -19.84 22.63
C LYS A 261 3.11 -18.46 23.29
N THR A 262 4.10 -17.61 23.02
CA THR A 262 4.16 -16.27 23.64
C THR A 262 3.03 -15.36 23.18
N CYS A 263 2.60 -15.49 21.92
CA CYS A 263 1.45 -14.81 21.37
C CYS A 263 0.11 -15.49 21.68
N ASP A 264 0.13 -16.56 22.47
CA ASP A 264 -1.06 -17.28 22.94
C ASP A 264 -1.99 -17.73 21.78
N LEU A 265 -1.37 -18.18 20.68
CA LEU A 265 -2.04 -18.70 19.48
C LEU A 265 -2.40 -20.19 19.60
N CYS A 266 -1.89 -20.85 20.63
CA CYS A 266 -1.97 -22.29 20.79
C CYS A 266 -2.84 -22.74 21.95
N SER A 267 -3.39 -21.78 22.68
CA SER A 267 -4.44 -22.06 23.62
C SER A 267 -5.67 -22.56 22.85
N ASP A 268 -6.38 -23.52 23.43
CA ASP A 268 -7.71 -23.95 22.95
C ASP A 268 -8.75 -22.82 23.09
N GLU A 269 -8.39 -21.69 23.74
CA GLU A 269 -9.20 -20.49 23.76
C GLU A 269 -9.40 -19.92 22.35
N CYS A 270 -10.65 -19.99 21.90
CA CYS A 270 -11.05 -19.42 20.63
C CYS A 270 -10.89 -17.89 20.58
N LYS A 271 -10.15 -17.43 19.58
CA LYS A 271 -9.86 -16.00 19.35
C LYS A 271 -10.00 -15.64 17.87
N ASP A 272 -10.42 -14.40 17.63
CA ASP A 272 -10.43 -13.83 16.28
C ASP A 272 -9.00 -13.55 15.81
N SER A 273 -8.79 -13.53 14.50
CA SER A 273 -7.51 -13.22 13.88
C SER A 273 -7.06 -11.80 14.24
N ALA A 274 -5.87 -11.66 14.82
CA ALA A 274 -5.32 -10.34 15.14
C ALA A 274 -5.29 -9.39 13.93
N LYS A 275 -5.07 -9.89 12.70
CA LYS A 275 -5.04 -9.07 11.47
C LYS A 275 -6.42 -8.49 11.10
N GLN A 276 -7.49 -9.22 11.40
CA GLN A 276 -8.83 -8.94 10.88
C GLN A 276 -9.88 -8.69 11.98
N SER A 277 -9.51 -8.82 13.26
CA SER A 277 -10.40 -8.68 14.41
C SER A 277 -11.16 -7.35 14.42
N PHE A 278 -10.51 -6.28 13.93
CA PHE A 278 -11.12 -4.97 13.77
C PHE A 278 -12.37 -4.98 12.87
N TYR A 279 -12.37 -5.78 11.80
CA TYR A 279 -13.49 -5.84 10.85
C TYR A 279 -14.56 -6.85 11.24
N CYS A 280 -14.28 -7.77 12.18
CA CYS A 280 -15.19 -8.85 12.53
C CYS A 280 -16.58 -8.38 12.98
N ALA A 281 -16.64 -7.32 13.79
CA ALA A 281 -17.91 -6.74 14.23
C ALA A 281 -18.71 -6.15 13.05
N PHE A 282 -18.05 -5.44 12.13
CA PHE A 282 -18.67 -4.88 10.93
C PHE A 282 -19.16 -5.99 9.98
N TRP A 283 -18.33 -6.99 9.71
CA TRP A 283 -18.69 -8.14 8.87
C TRP A 283 -19.88 -8.92 9.45
N LYS A 284 -19.93 -9.11 10.77
CA LYS A 284 -21.06 -9.74 11.45
C LYS A 284 -22.32 -8.89 11.38
N ASN A 285 -22.25 -7.64 11.82
CA ASN A 285 -23.46 -6.84 12.07
C ASN A 285 -24.03 -6.23 10.80
N GLU A 286 -23.19 -5.63 9.95
CA GLU A 286 -23.61 -4.90 8.75
C GLU A 286 -23.75 -5.81 7.55
N LEU A 287 -22.78 -6.71 7.35
CA LEU A 287 -22.75 -7.55 6.16
C LEU A 287 -23.38 -8.94 6.35
N LYS A 288 -23.74 -9.32 7.58
CA LYS A 288 -24.28 -10.66 7.92
C LYS A 288 -23.41 -11.79 7.39
N TRP A 289 -22.08 -11.65 7.55
CA TRP A 289 -21.12 -12.63 7.04
C TRP A 289 -21.01 -13.90 7.88
N CYS A 290 -21.49 -13.90 9.14
CA CYS A 290 -21.56 -15.15 9.91
C CYS A 290 -22.46 -16.17 9.19
N GLU A 291 -23.57 -15.74 8.61
CA GLU A 291 -24.50 -16.59 7.87
C GLU A 291 -24.07 -16.75 6.40
N SER A 292 -23.74 -15.64 5.74
CA SER A 292 -23.49 -15.64 4.28
C SER A 292 -22.08 -16.05 3.86
N LYS A 293 -21.09 -15.97 4.76
CA LYS A 293 -19.67 -16.25 4.48
C LYS A 293 -19.00 -17.00 5.63
N LYS A 294 -19.62 -18.10 6.03
CA LYS A 294 -19.21 -18.90 7.19
C LYS A 294 -17.72 -19.27 7.18
N ASP A 295 -17.15 -19.67 6.04
CA ASP A 295 -15.74 -20.10 5.97
C ASP A 295 -14.74 -18.97 6.26
N ILE A 296 -15.01 -17.77 5.73
CA ILE A 296 -14.20 -16.57 6.01
C ILE A 296 -14.28 -16.24 7.49
N MET A 297 -15.49 -16.22 8.03
CA MET A 297 -15.72 -15.86 9.42
C MET A 297 -15.19 -16.93 10.38
N LYS A 298 -15.26 -18.22 10.05
CA LYS A 298 -14.59 -19.31 10.80
C LYS A 298 -13.09 -19.10 10.89
N HIS A 299 -12.47 -18.62 9.83
CA HIS A 299 -11.02 -18.42 9.81
C HIS A 299 -10.58 -17.15 10.54
N TYR A 300 -11.23 -16.03 10.23
CA TYR A 300 -10.78 -14.72 10.69
C TYR A 300 -11.50 -14.24 11.94
N CYS A 301 -12.73 -14.68 12.17
CA CYS A 301 -13.63 -14.16 13.19
C CYS A 301 -14.41 -15.27 13.96
N PRO A 302 -13.81 -16.42 14.31
CA PRO A 302 -14.52 -17.54 14.89
C PRO A 302 -15.18 -17.19 16.24
N LYS A 303 -14.53 -16.37 17.07
CA LYS A 303 -15.08 -15.95 18.36
C LYS A 303 -16.25 -14.99 18.14
N THR A 304 -16.09 -13.99 17.27
CA THR A 304 -17.15 -13.02 17.00
C THR A 304 -18.43 -13.69 16.47
N CYS A 305 -18.31 -14.75 15.67
CA CYS A 305 -19.45 -15.49 15.14
C CYS A 305 -19.87 -16.74 15.94
N ASN A 306 -19.21 -17.04 17.08
CA ASN A 306 -19.44 -18.26 17.86
C ASN A 306 -19.31 -19.56 17.01
N PHE A 307 -18.18 -19.71 16.33
CA PHE A 307 -17.86 -20.92 15.54
C PHE A 307 -16.87 -21.87 16.19
N CYS A 308 -16.33 -21.44 17.32
CA CYS A 308 -15.97 -22.32 18.41
C CYS A 308 -17.26 -22.75 19.13
#